data_AF-A0A1S9SZZ3-F1
#
_entry.id   AF-A0A1S9SZZ3-F1
#
_cell.length_a   1.000
_cell.length_b   1.000
_cell.length_c   1.000
_cell.angle_alpha   90.00
_cell.angle_beta   90.00
_cell.angle_gamma   90.00
#
_symmetry.space_group_name_H-M   'P 1'
#
loop_
_entity.id
_entity.type
_entity.pdbx_description
1 polymer ?
#
loop_
_entity_poly.entity_id
_entity_poly.type
_entity_poly.pdbx_seq_one_letter_code
_entity_poly.pdbx_strand_id
1 'polypeptide(L)'
;MNDKDYMYKELSDFLDGTFHQDMGTVKKALNEFVEEAHKMCIENIIKYIDAFLKSDLSIQEKEKFIEYYTEIYFPSLKLTPIEWLEQTVETLKQALKNT
;
A
#
# COMPACT_ATOMS: atom_id res chain seq x y z
N MET A 1 -11.40 18.16 6.30
CA MET A 1 -10.71 17.34 5.30
C MET A 1 -11.79 16.57 4.55
N ASN A 2 -11.76 16.54 3.21
CA ASN A 2 -12.76 15.77 2.47
C ASN A 2 -12.40 14.26 2.50
N ASP A 3 -13.34 13.39 2.14
CA ASP A 3 -13.15 11.93 2.21
C ASP A 3 -11.98 11.43 1.34
N LYS A 4 -11.74 12.12 0.22
CA LYS A 4 -10.65 11.80 -0.72
C LYS A 4 -9.29 12.17 -0.11
N ASP A 5 -9.16 13.34 0.49
CA ASP A 5 -7.96 13.80 1.20
C ASP A 5 -7.66 12.87 2.39
N TYR A 6 -8.69 12.44 3.12
CA TYR A 6 -8.53 11.47 4.21
C TYR A 6 -8.02 10.12 3.69
N MET A 7 -8.61 9.60 2.61
CA MET A 7 -8.15 8.36 1.98
C MET A 7 -6.67 8.42 1.55
N TYR A 8 -6.26 9.49 0.87
CA TYR A 8 -4.85 9.63 0.47
C TYR A 8 -3.92 9.73 1.66
N LYS A 9 -4.32 10.43 2.74
CA LYS A 9 -3.53 10.51 3.96
C LYS A 9 -3.36 9.14 4.62
N GLU A 10 -4.44 8.39 4.80
CA GLU A 10 -4.35 7.06 5.43
C GLU A 10 -3.57 6.07 4.57
N LEU A 11 -3.69 6.16 3.24
CA LEU A 11 -2.87 5.36 2.33
C LEU A 11 -1.40 5.76 2.41
N SER A 12 -1.08 7.06 2.42
CA SER A 12 0.31 7.51 2.55
C SER A 12 0.93 7.11 3.88
N ASP A 13 0.18 7.22 4.98
CA ASP A 13 0.66 6.84 6.31
C ASP A 13 0.95 5.32 6.38
N PHE A 14 0.14 4.49 5.74
CA PHE A 14 0.41 3.05 5.61
C PHE A 14 1.67 2.79 4.78
N LEU A 15 1.79 3.43 3.62
CA LEU A 15 2.92 3.22 2.72
C LEU A 15 4.24 3.63 3.38
N ASP A 16 4.28 4.83 3.96
CA ASP A 16 5.47 5.41 4.59
C ASP A 16 5.84 4.67 5.88
N GLY A 17 4.83 4.36 6.69
CA GLY A 17 5.03 3.65 7.95
C GLY A 17 5.43 2.18 7.80
N THR A 18 5.02 1.52 6.70
CA THR A 18 5.30 0.08 6.48
C THR A 18 6.55 -0.12 5.64
N PHE A 19 6.73 0.66 4.58
CA PHE A 19 7.80 0.45 3.59
C PHE A 19 8.90 1.49 3.71
N HIS A 20 9.34 1.76 4.94
CA HIS A 20 10.44 2.66 5.27
C HIS A 20 11.81 2.01 5.04
N GLN A 21 12.88 2.80 5.04
CA GLN A 21 14.26 2.37 4.74
C GLN A 21 14.78 1.20 5.61
N ASP A 22 14.25 1.01 6.82
CA ASP A 22 14.67 -0.02 7.78
C ASP A 22 13.76 -1.27 7.77
N MET A 23 12.84 -1.38 6.81
CA MET A 23 11.86 -2.47 6.70
C MET A 23 12.46 -3.88 6.46
N GLY A 24 13.76 -3.94 6.13
CA GLY A 24 14.44 -5.16 5.71
C GLY A 24 14.05 -5.60 4.29
N THR A 25 12.91 -6.28 4.14
CA THR A 25 12.39 -6.67 2.80
C THR A 25 10.92 -6.32 2.68
N VAL A 26 10.48 -5.96 1.48
CA VAL A 26 9.07 -5.63 1.20
C VAL A 26 8.10 -6.71 1.67
N LYS A 27 8.44 -7.99 1.45
CA LYS A 27 7.63 -9.13 1.91
C LYS A 27 7.56 -9.21 3.44
N LYS A 28 8.71 -9.02 4.11
CA LYS A 28 8.78 -9.06 5.57
C LYS A 28 7.93 -7.94 6.18
N ALA A 29 8.09 -6.72 5.67
CA ALA A 29 7.34 -5.55 6.10
C ALA A 29 5.82 -5.73 5.99
N LEU A 30 5.36 -6.24 4.85
CA LEU A 30 3.94 -6.52 4.63
C LEU A 30 3.41 -7.61 5.57
N ASN A 31 4.21 -8.64 5.84
CA ASN A 31 3.84 -9.69 6.79
C ASN A 31 3.75 -9.16 8.24
N GLU A 32 4.72 -8.34 8.66
CA GLU A 32 4.71 -7.69 9.98
C GLU A 32 3.45 -6.81 10.14
N PHE A 33 3.13 -6.01 9.11
CA PHE A 33 1.88 -5.23 9.10
C PHE A 33 0.64 -6.12 9.26
N VAL A 34 0.55 -7.24 8.53
CA VAL A 34 -0.58 -8.17 8.62
C VAL A 34 -0.69 -8.84 9.99
N GLU A 35 0.44 -9.17 10.62
CA GLU A 35 0.47 -9.84 11.93
C GLU A 35 0.13 -8.87 13.08
N GLU A 36 0.53 -7.60 12.97
CA GLU A 36 0.38 -6.61 14.04
C GLU A 36 -0.89 -5.75 13.92
N ALA A 37 -1.38 -5.50 12.70
CA ALA A 37 -2.51 -4.62 12.48
C ALA A 37 -3.84 -5.27 12.92
N HIS A 38 -4.73 -4.46 13.48
CA HIS A 38 -6.12 -4.89 13.68
C HIS A 38 -6.78 -5.19 12.32
N LYS A 39 -7.64 -6.22 12.29
CA LYS A 39 -8.42 -6.61 11.10
C LYS A 39 -9.10 -5.42 10.40
N MET A 40 -9.70 -4.52 11.18
CA MET A 40 -10.35 -3.31 10.67
C MET A 40 -9.38 -2.38 9.93
N CYS A 41 -8.13 -2.28 10.38
CA CYS A 41 -7.09 -1.51 9.70
C CYS A 41 -6.79 -2.12 8.33
N ILE A 42 -6.61 -3.44 8.26
CA ILE A 42 -6.35 -4.14 6.99
C ILE A 42 -7.52 -3.95 6.02
N GLU A 43 -8.77 -4.08 6.49
CA GLU A 43 -9.97 -3.84 5.68
C GLU A 43 -10.04 -2.40 5.14
N ASN A 44 -9.65 -1.41 5.94
CA ASN A 44 -9.62 -0.01 5.51
C ASN A 44 -8.51 0.26 4.49
N ILE A 45 -7.29 -0.26 4.71
CA ILE A 45 -6.20 -0.12 3.75
C ILE A 45 -6.57 -0.74 2.40
N ILE A 46 -7.21 -1.92 2.38
CA ILE A 46 -7.70 -2.52 1.13
C ILE A 46 -8.67 -1.57 0.41
N LYS A 47 -9.63 -0.97 1.12
CA LYS A 47 -10.57 -0.01 0.54
C LYS A 47 -9.86 1.23 -0.01
N TYR A 48 -8.85 1.73 0.70
CA TYR A 48 -8.09 2.91 0.26
C TYR A 48 -7.24 2.62 -0.97
N ILE A 49 -6.56 1.47 -1.03
CA ILE A 49 -5.83 1.05 -2.22
C ILE A 49 -6.78 0.87 -3.42
N ASP A 50 -7.90 0.17 -3.25
CA ASP A 50 -8.87 -0.05 -4.32
C ASP A 50 -9.46 1.29 -4.84
N ALA A 51 -9.72 2.25 -3.94
CA ALA A 51 -10.19 3.59 -4.31
C ALA A 51 -9.11 4.42 -5.01
N PHE A 52 -7.87 4.35 -4.53
CA PHE A 52 -6.72 5.01 -5.12
C PHE A 52 -6.47 4.53 -6.55
N LEU A 53 -6.43 3.21 -6.77
CA LEU A 53 -6.22 2.61 -8.09
C LEU A 53 -7.32 3.00 -9.09
N LYS A 54 -8.57 3.11 -8.63
CA LYS A 54 -9.73 3.52 -9.43
C LYS A 54 -9.90 5.04 -9.58
N SER A 55 -9.07 5.85 -8.93
CA SER A 55 -9.18 7.30 -8.98
C SER A 55 -8.85 7.86 -10.36
N ASP A 56 -9.29 9.09 -10.62
CA ASP A 56 -9.06 9.81 -11.89
C ASP A 56 -7.61 10.27 -12.09
N LEU A 57 -6.70 9.97 -11.15
CA LEU A 57 -5.27 10.24 -11.32
C LEU A 57 -4.73 9.49 -12.53
N SER A 58 -3.83 10.13 -13.27
CA SER A 58 -3.05 9.46 -14.31
C SER A 58 -2.18 8.36 -13.71
N ILE A 59 -1.78 7.39 -14.55
CA ILE A 59 -0.84 6.33 -14.18
C ILE A 59 0.44 6.93 -13.56
N GLN A 60 0.98 7.99 -14.17
CA GLN A 60 2.20 8.65 -13.71
C GLN A 60 2.04 9.33 -12.34
N GLU A 61 0.88 9.94 -12.06
CA GLU A 61 0.60 10.52 -10.74
C GLU A 61 0.47 9.44 -9.67
N LYS A 62 -0.14 8.30 -10.01
CA LYS A 62 -0.25 7.16 -9.10
C LYS A 62 1.13 6.55 -8.80
N GLU A 63 1.96 6.33 -9.81
CA GLU A 63 3.32 5.82 -9.63
C GLU A 63 4.16 6.75 -8.76
N LYS A 64 4.16 8.06 -9.05
CA LYS A 64 4.88 9.05 -8.24
C LYS A 64 4.39 9.09 -6.79
N PHE A 65 3.08 8.97 -6.56
CA PHE A 65 2.55 8.93 -5.20
C PHE A 65 3.10 7.71 -4.43
N ILE A 66 3.12 6.55 -5.06
CA ILE A 66 3.61 5.32 -4.44
C ILE A 66 5.12 5.42 -4.18
N GLU A 67 5.91 5.88 -5.15
CA GLU A 67 7.35 6.11 -4.99
C GLU A 67 7.66 7.15 -3.91
N TYR A 68 6.84 8.19 -3.78
CA TYR A 68 7.06 9.23 -2.79
C TYR A 68 6.85 8.74 -1.35
N TYR A 69 5.90 7.82 -1.14
CA TYR A 69 5.57 7.30 0.18
C TYR A 69 6.11 5.89 0.43
N THR A 70 7.05 5.41 -0.37
CA THR A 70 7.71 4.13 -0.11
C THR A 70 9.21 4.23 -0.37
N GLU A 71 10.01 3.63 0.49
CA GLU A 71 11.46 3.49 0.29
C GLU A 71 11.78 2.15 -0.42
N ILE A 72 10.97 1.81 -1.42
CA ILE A 72 11.10 0.56 -2.21
C ILE A 72 11.94 0.83 -3.46
N TYR A 73 13.00 0.04 -3.65
CA TYR A 73 13.72 0.02 -4.92
C TYR A 73 13.02 -0.88 -5.96
N PHE A 74 11.98 -0.36 -6.60
CA PHE A 74 11.15 -1.08 -7.60
C PHE A 74 11.91 -1.82 -8.72
N PRO A 75 13.05 -1.31 -9.26
CA PRO A 75 13.83 -2.04 -10.25
C PRO A 75 14.30 -3.43 -9.77
N SER A 76 14.53 -3.62 -8.47
CA SER A 76 14.87 -4.94 -7.90
C SER A 76 13.69 -5.93 -7.89
N LEU A 77 12.46 -5.42 -7.83
CA LEU A 77 11.23 -6.21 -7.86
C LEU A 77 10.82 -6.58 -9.29
N LYS A 78 11.35 -5.88 -10.30
CA LYS A 78 10.92 -5.99 -11.71
C LYS A 78 9.41 -5.73 -11.87
N LEU A 79 8.89 -4.79 -11.08
CA LEU A 79 7.51 -4.33 -11.09
C LEU A 79 7.51 -2.81 -11.19
N THR A 80 6.48 -2.24 -11.80
CA THR A 80 6.16 -0.83 -11.59
C THR A 80 5.56 -0.62 -10.19
N PRO A 81 5.56 0.62 -9.67
CA PRO A 81 4.92 0.91 -8.39
C PRO A 81 3.45 0.49 -8.33
N ILE A 82 2.70 0.67 -9.42
CA ILE A 82 1.29 0.28 -9.50
C ILE A 82 1.14 -1.24 -9.49
N GLU A 83 1.91 -1.96 -10.31
CA GLU A 83 1.85 -3.44 -10.35
C GLU A 83 2.16 -4.04 -8.97
N TRP A 84 3.10 -3.43 -8.24
CA TRP A 84 3.39 -3.82 -6.87
C TRP A 84 2.23 -3.53 -5.90
N LEU A 85 1.58 -2.37 -6.02
CA LEU A 85 0.47 -2.01 -5.15
C LEU A 85 -0.76 -2.91 -5.40
N GLU A 86 -1.00 -3.29 -6.66
CA GLU A 86 -2.00 -4.29 -7.05
C GLU A 86 -1.74 -5.66 -6.40
N GLN A 87 -0.48 -6.12 -6.39
CA GLN A 87 -0.11 -7.38 -5.71
C GLN A 87 -0.24 -7.27 -4.18
N THR A 88 0.09 -6.10 -3.62
CA THR A 88 -0.02 -5.83 -2.19
C THR A 88 -1.47 -5.93 -1.72
N VAL A 89 -2.42 -5.31 -2.43
CA VAL A 89 -3.84 -5.38 -2.05
C VAL A 89 -4.39 -6.81 -2.15
N GLU A 90 -3.97 -7.60 -3.14
CA GLU A 90 -4.37 -9.01 -3.22
C GLU A 90 -3.80 -9.84 -2.06
N THR A 91 -2.57 -9.56 -1.63
CA THR A 91 -1.97 -10.21 -0.45
C THR A 91 -2.75 -9.87 0.82
N LEU A 92 -3.12 -8.60 1.02
CA LEU A 92 -3.95 -8.18 2.17
C LEU A 92 -5.34 -8.84 2.15
N LYS A 93 -5.98 -8.94 0.98
CA LYS A 93 -7.26 -9.66 0.81
C LYS A 93 -7.13 -11.14 1.15
N GLN A 94 -6.00 -11.77 0.83
CA GLN A 94 -5.74 -13.17 1.19
C GLN A 94 -5.51 -13.34 2.69
N ALA A 95 -4.79 -12.42 3.33
CA ALA A 95 -4.57 -12.44 4.77
C ALA A 95 -5.90 -12.47 5.55
N LEU A 96 -6.87 -11.62 5.16
CA LEU A 96 -8.20 -11.57 5.78
C LEU A 96 -9.04 -12.85 5.63
N LYS A 97 -8.77 -13.68 4.62
CA LYS A 97 -9.46 -14.96 4.42
C LYS A 97 -8.92 -16.05 5.34
N ASN A 98 -7.68 -15.87 5.82
CA ASN A 98 -6.95 -16.83 6.63
C ASN A 98 -6.98 -16.47 8.14
N THR A 99 -7.70 -15.40 8.53
CA THR A 99 -7.91 -14.95 9.91
C THR A 99 -9.35 -15.18 10.37
#